data_AF-A0A520R6L8-F1
#
_entry.id   AF-A0A520R6L8-F1
#
_cell.length_a   1.000
_cell.length_b   1.000
_cell.length_c   1.000
_cell.angle_alpha   90.00
_cell.angle_beta   90.00
_cell.angle_gamma   90.00
#
_symmetry.space_group_name_H-M   'P 1'
#
loop_
_entity.id
_entity.type
_entity.pdbx_description
1 polymer ?
#
loop_
_entity_poly.entity_id
_entity_poly.type
_entity_poly.pdbx_seq_one_letter_code
_entity_poly.pdbx_strand_id
1 'polypeptide(L)'
;MRRGSALAIASVVLFVTAGAFVRLARPAPPRVRAGLTKGAPKDVTPAWFGHWIWSAAIEGDEMVTRITPSDLVTKVGPTGWPGCPPGIVCTRHGVRSLVFGEDGTFLYAAHPWTSSDFQQRGSWIDGAVQVDSSFSCAHPRWRAPPTPLTPVHAERRGARLWVAIGHDEDAPLPFAPRPTGRWWVFRRVSRSRFAALFPRLCQPEPSASCHWLCFAPLP
;
A
#
# COMPACT_ATOMS: atom_id res chain seq x y z
N MET A 1 47.56 63.17 -31.72
CA MET A 1 47.40 64.06 -30.53
C MET A 1 46.42 63.41 -29.57
N ARG A 2 46.92 62.90 -28.45
CA ARG A 2 46.60 63.32 -27.07
C ARG A 2 45.18 62.97 -26.55
N ARG A 3 45.20 62.09 -25.53
CA ARG A 3 44.35 62.06 -24.30
C ARG A 3 42.89 61.59 -24.52
N GLY A 4 42.28 60.82 -23.64
CA GLY A 4 42.64 60.43 -22.27
C GLY A 4 41.64 59.42 -21.69
N SER A 5 42.03 58.95 -20.52
CA SER A 5 41.52 57.86 -19.70
C SER A 5 40.06 57.99 -19.23
N ALA A 6 39.39 56.85 -19.01
CA ALA A 6 38.56 56.62 -17.82
C ALA A 6 38.44 55.11 -17.56
N LEU A 7 39.26 54.64 -16.62
CA LEU A 7 39.21 53.33 -15.98
C LEU A 7 38.03 53.35 -14.98
N ALA A 8 37.11 52.39 -15.05
CA ALA A 8 36.18 52.11 -13.96
C ALA A 8 36.45 50.68 -13.46
N ILE A 9 37.15 50.58 -12.33
CA ILE A 9 37.39 49.33 -11.61
C ILE A 9 36.15 49.06 -10.77
N ALA A 10 35.34 48.07 -11.18
CA ALA A 10 34.30 47.51 -10.33
C ALA A 10 34.90 46.37 -9.51
N SER A 11 35.17 46.64 -8.24
CA SER A 11 35.57 45.66 -7.24
C SER A 11 34.41 44.69 -6.97
N VAL A 12 34.49 43.48 -7.49
CA VAL A 12 33.59 42.38 -7.09
C VAL A 12 34.19 41.70 -5.87
N VAL A 13 33.61 41.98 -4.71
CA VAL A 13 33.89 41.28 -3.46
C VAL A 13 33.22 39.90 -3.54
N LEU A 14 34.01 38.85 -3.70
CA LEU A 14 33.55 37.47 -3.64
C LEU A 14 33.51 37.04 -2.16
N PHE A 15 32.34 37.07 -1.54
CA PHE A 15 32.13 36.42 -0.24
C PHE A 15 32.03 34.90 -0.45
N VAL A 16 33.14 34.19 -0.21
CA VAL A 16 33.14 32.74 -0.04
C VAL A 16 32.61 32.44 1.36
N THR A 17 31.30 32.28 1.50
CA THR A 17 30.72 31.70 2.71
C THR A 17 31.01 30.20 2.71
N ALA A 18 31.97 29.79 3.54
CA ALA A 18 32.16 28.40 3.93
C ALA A 18 30.93 27.93 4.71
N GLY A 19 29.90 27.49 3.99
CA GLY A 19 28.76 26.80 4.57
C GLY A 19 29.20 25.43 5.07
N ALA A 20 29.43 25.32 6.37
CA ALA A 20 29.54 24.03 7.04
C ALA A 20 28.21 23.29 6.85
N PHE A 21 28.15 22.40 5.85
CA PHE A 21 27.09 21.42 5.71
C PHE A 21 27.23 20.45 6.88
N VAL A 22 26.52 20.73 7.97
CA VAL A 22 26.17 19.72 8.96
C VAL A 22 25.31 18.70 8.23
N ARG A 23 25.95 17.62 7.73
CA ARG A 23 25.26 16.40 7.36
C ARG A 23 24.61 15.88 8.64
N LEU A 24 23.37 16.29 8.89
CA LEU A 24 22.49 15.61 9.82
C LEU A 24 22.41 14.16 9.33
N ALA A 25 23.12 13.27 10.01
CA ALA A 25 23.04 11.85 9.78
C ALA A 25 21.57 11.48 9.89
N ARG A 26 20.94 11.15 8.76
CA ARG A 26 19.60 10.56 8.78
C ARG A 26 19.71 9.33 9.69
N PRO A 27 18.87 9.20 10.73
CA PRO A 27 18.90 8.01 11.57
C PRO A 27 18.75 6.80 10.65
N ALA A 28 19.71 5.88 10.73
CA ALA A 28 19.63 4.64 10.01
C ALA A 28 18.27 4.00 10.34
N PRO A 29 17.54 3.46 9.35
CA PRO A 29 16.30 2.75 9.63
C PRO A 29 16.62 1.66 10.67
N PRO A 30 15.75 1.43 11.66
CA PRO A 30 15.99 0.39 12.64
C PRO A 30 16.23 -0.94 11.91
N ARG A 31 17.36 -1.59 12.19
CA ARG A 31 17.62 -2.96 11.74
C ARG A 31 16.60 -3.85 12.44
N VAL A 32 15.48 -4.14 11.77
CA VAL A 32 14.50 -5.11 12.24
C VAL A 32 15.14 -6.47 12.03
N ARG A 33 15.73 -7.05 13.08
CA ARG A 33 16.10 -8.47 13.06
C ARG A 33 14.80 -9.25 12.84
N ALA A 34 14.64 -9.83 11.65
CA ALA A 34 13.59 -10.78 11.38
C ALA A 34 13.84 -12.04 12.24
N GLY A 35 13.25 -12.06 13.43
CA GLY A 35 13.11 -13.29 14.18
C GLY A 35 12.18 -14.20 13.40
N LEU A 36 12.73 -15.13 12.62
CA LEU A 36 12.00 -16.22 12.00
C LEU A 36 11.49 -17.16 13.10
N THR A 37 10.34 -16.84 13.70
CA THR A 37 9.64 -17.80 14.54
C THR A 37 9.04 -18.87 13.64
N LYS A 38 9.61 -20.09 13.69
CA LYS A 38 9.04 -21.30 13.08
C LYS A 38 7.68 -21.58 13.72
N GLY A 39 6.61 -21.13 13.07
CA GLY A 39 5.24 -21.46 13.41
C GLY A 39 4.30 -20.46 12.76
N ALA A 40 3.56 -20.90 11.73
CA ALA A 40 2.40 -20.13 11.28
C ALA A 40 1.49 -19.90 12.51
N PRO A 41 1.04 -18.67 12.78
CA PRO A 41 0.11 -18.41 13.87
C PRO A 41 -1.14 -19.24 13.65
N LYS A 42 -1.44 -20.14 14.59
CA LYS A 42 -2.57 -21.08 14.46
C LYS A 42 -3.93 -20.40 14.63
N ASP A 43 -3.98 -19.18 15.16
CA ASP A 43 -5.24 -18.49 15.47
C ASP A 43 -5.27 -17.08 14.90
N VAL A 44 -6.42 -16.65 14.36
CA VAL A 44 -6.73 -15.21 14.26
C VAL A 44 -6.87 -14.71 15.68
N THR A 45 -5.78 -14.17 16.19
CA THR A 45 -5.79 -13.56 17.51
C THR A 45 -6.53 -12.23 17.43
N PRO A 46 -7.17 -11.75 18.52
CA PRO A 46 -7.82 -10.42 18.55
C PRO A 46 -6.91 -9.24 18.11
N ALA A 47 -5.61 -9.50 18.16
CA ALA A 47 -4.55 -8.71 17.59
C ALA A 47 -4.66 -8.38 16.09
N TRP A 48 -5.37 -9.20 15.30
CA TRP A 48 -5.50 -9.08 13.85
C TRP A 48 -6.74 -8.30 13.44
N PHE A 49 -7.74 -8.19 14.32
CA PHE A 49 -9.01 -7.56 13.99
C PHE A 49 -8.88 -6.09 13.55
N GLY A 50 -9.87 -5.58 12.84
CA GLY A 50 -9.92 -4.19 12.39
C GLY A 50 -9.18 -3.95 11.07
N HIS A 51 -8.73 -2.72 10.90
CA HIS A 51 -8.47 -2.13 9.58
C HIS A 51 -6.97 -1.88 9.36
N TRP A 52 -6.44 -2.39 8.25
CA TRP A 52 -5.02 -2.42 7.95
C TRP A 52 -4.74 -1.83 6.57
N ILE A 53 -3.77 -0.92 6.50
CA ILE A 53 -3.33 -0.30 5.24
C ILE A 53 -1.85 -0.60 5.03
N TRP A 54 -1.50 -0.96 3.80
CA TRP A 54 -0.13 -1.23 3.38
C TRP A 54 0.78 -0.03 3.66
N SER A 55 1.96 -0.33 4.20
CA SER A 55 2.90 0.65 4.72
C SER A 55 4.33 0.43 4.25
N ALA A 56 4.69 -0.78 3.84
CA ALA A 56 5.97 -1.10 3.22
C ALA A 56 5.92 -2.44 2.48
N ALA A 57 6.81 -2.62 1.50
CA ALA A 57 7.20 -3.93 0.99
C ALA A 57 8.65 -4.21 1.40
N ILE A 58 8.91 -5.44 1.81
CA ILE A 58 10.22 -5.91 2.28
C ILE A 58 10.62 -7.12 1.47
N GLU A 59 11.88 -7.18 1.03
CA GLU A 59 12.48 -8.35 0.39
C GLU A 59 13.75 -8.75 1.15
N GLY A 60 13.77 -9.98 1.67
CA GLY A 60 14.76 -10.41 2.67
C GLY A 60 14.70 -9.51 3.91
N ASP A 61 15.78 -8.78 4.14
CA ASP A 61 15.91 -7.79 5.22
C ASP A 61 15.83 -6.33 4.72
N GLU A 62 15.62 -6.12 3.42
CA GLU A 62 15.63 -4.80 2.80
C GLU A 62 14.21 -4.25 2.59
N MET A 63 14.01 -2.98 2.94
CA MET A 63 12.79 -2.25 2.63
C MET A 63 12.85 -1.72 1.20
N VAL A 64 12.25 -2.46 0.26
CA VAL A 64 12.20 -2.08 -1.16
C VAL A 64 11.20 -0.97 -1.44
N THR A 65 10.10 -0.91 -0.67
CA THR A 65 9.10 0.16 -0.79
C THR A 65 8.67 0.64 0.58
N ARG A 66 8.57 1.96 0.76
CA ARG A 66 7.94 2.59 1.92
C ARG A 66 6.75 3.41 1.46
N ILE A 67 5.60 3.22 2.11
CA ILE A 67 4.38 3.98 1.84
C ILE A 67 4.18 5.02 2.94
N THR A 68 4.19 6.28 2.52
CA THR A 68 3.95 7.44 3.36
C THR A 68 2.50 7.91 3.25
N PRO A 69 2.00 8.75 4.18
CA PRO A 69 0.68 9.34 4.05
C PRO A 69 0.47 10.10 2.74
N SER A 70 1.50 10.76 2.18
CA SER A 70 1.39 11.46 0.90
C SER A 70 1.21 10.52 -0.28
N ASP A 71 1.75 9.30 -0.21
CA ASP A 71 1.63 8.32 -1.31
C ASP A 71 0.21 7.77 -1.44
N LEU A 72 -0.56 7.84 -0.35
CA LEU A 72 -1.97 7.43 -0.28
C LEU A 72 -2.94 8.55 -0.69
N VAL A 73 -2.43 9.74 -1.02
CA VAL A 73 -3.28 10.84 -1.50
C VAL A 73 -3.72 10.53 -2.92
N THR A 74 -5.02 10.42 -3.07
CA THR A 74 -5.70 10.28 -4.35
C THR A 74 -5.56 11.55 -5.19
N LYS A 75 -5.12 11.41 -6.44
CA LYS A 75 -5.03 12.51 -7.41
C LYS A 75 -5.55 12.06 -8.77
N VAL A 76 -5.90 13.01 -9.64
CA VAL A 76 -6.48 12.73 -10.96
C VAL A 76 -5.48 13.07 -12.06
N GLY A 77 -5.27 12.14 -12.99
CA GLY A 77 -4.51 12.39 -14.20
C GLY A 77 -3.00 12.58 -14.02
N PRO A 78 -2.29 12.82 -15.12
CA PRO A 78 -0.82 12.85 -15.15
C PRO A 78 -0.21 14.04 -14.38
N THR A 79 -1.00 15.10 -14.14
CA THR A 79 -0.61 16.24 -13.30
C THR A 79 -0.62 15.91 -11.81
N GLY A 80 -1.34 14.86 -11.41
CA GLY A 80 -1.39 14.39 -10.03
C GLY A 80 -0.21 13.50 -9.67
N TRP A 81 -0.10 12.37 -10.36
CA TRP A 81 0.98 11.39 -10.21
C TRP A 81 1.60 11.06 -11.58
N PRO A 82 2.94 11.11 -11.75
CA PRO A 82 3.58 10.87 -13.04
C PRO A 82 3.25 9.49 -13.61
N GLY A 83 2.56 9.46 -14.76
CA GLY A 83 2.11 8.25 -15.47
C GLY A 83 0.72 7.74 -15.06
N CYS A 84 0.00 8.46 -14.21
CA CYS A 84 -1.44 8.28 -14.03
C CYS A 84 -2.16 8.71 -15.32
N PRO A 85 -3.02 7.87 -15.93
CA PRO A 85 -3.69 8.23 -17.18
C PRO A 85 -4.66 9.41 -17.00
N PRO A 86 -4.90 10.24 -18.05
CA PRO A 86 -5.85 11.35 -17.98
C PRO A 86 -7.24 10.91 -17.51
N GLY A 87 -7.84 11.68 -16.60
CA GLY A 87 -9.17 11.39 -16.05
C GLY A 87 -9.23 10.21 -15.06
N ILE A 88 -8.11 9.51 -14.83
CA ILE A 88 -8.06 8.39 -13.90
C ILE A 88 -7.63 8.86 -12.52
N VAL A 89 -8.27 8.29 -11.51
CA VAL A 89 -7.98 8.51 -10.10
C VAL A 89 -6.85 7.55 -9.67
N CYS A 90 -5.71 8.08 -9.22
CA CYS A 90 -4.53 7.29 -8.87
C CYS A 90 -3.99 7.64 -7.48
N THR A 91 -3.26 6.69 -6.89
CA THR A 91 -2.31 6.95 -5.78
C THR A 91 -0.87 6.88 -6.29
N ARG A 92 0.17 6.93 -5.46
CA ARG A 92 1.55 6.81 -5.99
C ARG A 92 1.94 5.36 -6.30
N HIS A 93 1.52 4.43 -5.45
CA HIS A 93 1.98 3.03 -5.48
C HIS A 93 0.81 2.03 -5.54
N GLY A 94 -0.41 2.51 -5.69
CA GLY A 94 -1.61 1.74 -5.37
C GLY A 94 -1.88 1.71 -3.87
N VAL A 95 -3.06 1.22 -3.50
CA VAL A 95 -3.44 1.00 -2.11
C VAL A 95 -3.75 -0.47 -1.94
N ARG A 96 -3.13 -1.09 -0.94
CA ARG A 96 -3.48 -2.44 -0.50
C ARG A 96 -4.02 -2.36 0.90
N SER A 97 -5.12 -3.04 1.13
CA SER A 97 -5.86 -2.96 2.37
C SER A 97 -6.35 -4.32 2.81
N LEU A 98 -6.42 -4.50 4.13
CA LEU A 98 -6.91 -5.69 4.77
C LEU A 98 -7.85 -5.28 5.90
N VAL A 99 -9.00 -5.92 5.99
CA VAL A 99 -9.92 -5.81 7.11
C VAL A 99 -10.15 -7.20 7.66
N PHE A 100 -10.07 -7.37 8.97
CA PHE A 100 -10.42 -8.61 9.67
C PHE A 100 -11.55 -8.34 10.65
N GLY A 101 -12.68 -9.00 10.48
CA GLY A 101 -13.78 -9.02 11.43
C GLY A 101 -13.47 -9.90 12.64
N GLU A 102 -14.18 -9.68 13.74
CA GLU A 102 -14.07 -10.50 14.95
C GLU A 102 -14.59 -11.93 14.75
N ASP A 103 -15.47 -12.12 13.77
CA ASP A 103 -16.06 -13.39 13.35
C ASP A 103 -15.15 -14.20 12.39
N GLY A 104 -13.91 -13.74 12.17
CA GLY A 104 -12.97 -14.37 11.25
C GLY A 104 -13.20 -14.02 9.78
N THR A 105 -14.18 -13.17 9.46
CA THR A 105 -14.31 -12.65 8.10
C THR A 105 -13.14 -11.76 7.75
N PHE A 106 -12.77 -11.73 6.47
CA PHE A 106 -11.80 -10.76 5.97
C PHE A 106 -12.28 -10.10 4.68
N LEU A 107 -11.75 -8.91 4.45
CA LEU A 107 -11.77 -8.26 3.14
C LEU A 107 -10.34 -7.85 2.80
N TYR A 108 -9.83 -8.38 1.72
CA TYR A 108 -8.65 -7.86 1.05
C TYR A 108 -9.10 -6.97 -0.11
N ALA A 109 -8.41 -5.86 -0.29
CA ALA A 109 -8.58 -5.10 -1.50
C ALA A 109 -7.27 -4.48 -1.97
N ALA A 110 -7.02 -4.62 -3.27
CA ALA A 110 -5.95 -3.98 -3.99
C ALA A 110 -6.55 -3.00 -4.99
N HIS A 111 -6.22 -1.73 -4.80
CA HIS A 111 -6.29 -0.75 -5.86
C HIS A 111 -4.90 -0.73 -6.47
N PRO A 112 -4.71 -1.23 -7.70
CA PRO A 112 -3.54 -0.88 -8.47
C PRO A 112 -3.38 0.64 -8.51
N TRP A 113 -2.28 1.07 -9.12
CA TRP A 113 -1.97 2.48 -9.25
C TRP A 113 -3.12 3.35 -9.81
N THR A 114 -4.05 2.76 -10.58
CA THR A 114 -5.21 3.39 -11.21
C THR A 114 -6.49 3.26 -10.39
N SER A 115 -7.60 3.80 -10.90
CA SER A 115 -8.93 3.73 -10.28
C SER A 115 -9.60 2.36 -10.45
N SER A 116 -8.86 1.35 -10.90
CA SER A 116 -9.30 -0.03 -10.94
C SER A 116 -9.12 -0.65 -9.55
N ASP A 117 -9.96 -1.61 -9.20
CA ASP A 117 -9.86 -2.31 -7.94
C ASP A 117 -10.15 -3.80 -8.07
N PHE A 118 -9.52 -4.58 -7.21
CA PHE A 118 -9.82 -5.98 -7.01
C PHE A 118 -10.04 -6.20 -5.51
N GLN A 119 -11.21 -6.72 -5.18
CA GLN A 119 -11.62 -6.99 -3.81
C GLN A 119 -11.94 -8.46 -3.64
N GLN A 120 -11.57 -8.98 -2.50
CA GLN A 120 -11.80 -10.36 -2.11
C GLN A 120 -12.33 -10.39 -0.70
N ARG A 121 -13.55 -10.89 -0.56
CA ARG A 121 -14.12 -11.23 0.75
C ARG A 121 -13.92 -12.71 1.00
N GLY A 122 -13.82 -13.07 2.26
CA GLY A 122 -13.82 -14.45 2.67
C GLY A 122 -13.74 -14.63 4.17
N SER A 123 -13.25 -15.79 4.56
CA SER A 123 -12.99 -16.14 5.96
C SER A 123 -11.54 -16.57 6.13
N TRP A 124 -10.95 -16.20 7.27
CA TRP A 124 -9.70 -16.78 7.75
C TRP A 124 -9.99 -17.98 8.62
N ILE A 125 -9.33 -19.10 8.34
CA ILE A 125 -9.50 -20.38 9.02
C ILE A 125 -8.10 -20.98 9.22
N ASP A 126 -7.64 -21.06 10.47
CA ASP A 126 -6.42 -21.78 10.88
C ASP A 126 -5.16 -21.53 10.03
N GLY A 127 -4.89 -20.26 9.68
CA GLY A 127 -3.72 -19.91 8.86
C GLY A 127 -3.95 -20.03 7.36
N ALA A 128 -5.20 -20.18 6.94
CA ALA A 128 -5.62 -20.19 5.56
C ALA A 128 -6.77 -19.19 5.33
N VAL A 129 -6.95 -18.78 4.09
CA VAL A 129 -8.10 -17.96 3.68
C VAL A 129 -8.95 -18.71 2.69
N GLN A 130 -10.26 -18.64 2.86
CA GLN A 130 -11.23 -19.09 1.88
C GLN A 130 -11.92 -17.86 1.31
N VAL A 131 -11.75 -17.59 0.01
CA VAL A 131 -12.40 -16.47 -0.67
C VAL A 131 -13.78 -16.92 -1.11
N ASP A 132 -14.83 -16.28 -0.59
CA ASP A 132 -16.22 -16.56 -0.97
C ASP A 132 -16.69 -15.66 -2.13
N SER A 133 -16.05 -14.51 -2.31
CA SER A 133 -16.41 -13.54 -3.34
C SER A 133 -15.19 -12.74 -3.79
N SER A 134 -14.94 -12.75 -5.11
CA SER A 134 -13.98 -11.84 -5.75
C SER A 134 -14.74 -10.92 -6.71
N PHE A 135 -14.55 -9.61 -6.58
CA PHE A 135 -15.27 -8.60 -7.36
C PHE A 135 -14.45 -7.32 -7.53
N SER A 136 -14.89 -6.46 -8.43
CA SER A 136 -14.37 -5.11 -8.64
C SER A 136 -15.53 -4.11 -8.52
N CYS A 137 -15.34 -3.04 -7.76
CA CYS A 137 -16.30 -1.93 -7.74
C CYS A 137 -16.10 -0.99 -8.94
N ALA A 138 -14.88 -0.87 -9.44
CA ALA A 138 -14.57 -0.12 -10.66
C ALA A 138 -15.05 -0.83 -11.94
N HIS A 139 -15.14 -2.16 -11.91
CA HIS A 139 -15.56 -2.99 -13.04
C HIS A 139 -16.66 -3.97 -12.60
N PRO A 140 -17.94 -3.56 -12.54
CA PRO A 140 -19.04 -4.37 -11.97
C PRO A 140 -19.25 -5.74 -12.64
N ARG A 141 -18.83 -5.87 -13.90
CA ARG A 141 -18.83 -7.12 -14.68
C ARG A 141 -17.73 -8.11 -14.28
N TRP A 142 -16.66 -7.64 -13.64
CA TRP A 142 -15.58 -8.50 -13.19
C TRP A 142 -15.95 -9.17 -11.87
N ARG A 143 -16.07 -10.49 -11.93
CA ARG A 143 -16.31 -11.36 -10.79
C ARG A 143 -15.52 -12.64 -11.01
N ALA A 144 -14.91 -13.16 -9.95
CA ALA A 144 -14.28 -14.47 -9.99
C ALA A 144 -15.04 -15.44 -9.08
N PRO A 145 -15.05 -16.73 -9.40
CA PRO A 145 -15.64 -17.73 -8.53
C PRO A 145 -14.92 -17.76 -7.17
N PRO A 146 -15.56 -18.33 -6.13
CA PRO A 146 -14.91 -18.62 -4.87
C PRO A 146 -13.61 -19.40 -5.08
N THR A 147 -12.59 -19.11 -4.27
CA THR A 147 -11.35 -19.89 -4.31
C THR A 147 -11.37 -20.96 -3.23
N PRO A 148 -10.67 -22.09 -3.44
CA PRO A 148 -10.46 -23.04 -2.37
C PRO A 148 -9.70 -22.41 -1.20
N LEU A 149 -9.79 -23.07 -0.05
CA LEU A 149 -9.03 -22.74 1.14
C LEU A 149 -7.54 -22.71 0.79
N THR A 150 -6.93 -21.54 0.88
CA THR A 150 -5.56 -21.27 0.46
C THR A 150 -4.73 -20.97 1.70
N PRO A 151 -3.72 -21.79 2.03
CA PRO A 151 -2.82 -21.49 3.13
C PRO A 151 -2.13 -20.15 2.88
N VAL A 152 -1.96 -19.36 3.93
CA VAL A 152 -1.32 -18.05 3.88
C VAL A 152 -0.37 -17.89 5.05
N HIS A 153 0.76 -17.27 4.78
CA HIS A 153 1.74 -17.00 5.80
C HIS A 153 1.69 -15.52 6.19
N ALA A 154 1.26 -15.24 7.41
CA ALA A 154 1.25 -13.92 7.97
C ALA A 154 1.59 -13.95 9.45
N GLU A 155 2.17 -12.87 9.96
CA GLU A 155 2.60 -12.76 11.33
C GLU A 155 2.49 -11.32 11.84
N ARG A 156 2.38 -11.17 13.16
CA ARG A 156 2.36 -9.86 13.80
C ARG A 156 3.71 -9.56 14.41
N ARG A 157 4.35 -8.47 13.96
CA ARG A 157 5.56 -7.92 14.57
C ARG A 157 5.24 -6.59 15.23
N GLY A 158 4.97 -6.63 16.54
CA GLY A 158 4.51 -5.47 17.30
C GLY A 158 3.18 -4.93 16.79
N ALA A 159 3.13 -3.66 16.36
CA ALA A 159 1.92 -3.02 15.84
C ALA A 159 1.69 -3.24 14.33
N ARG A 160 2.51 -4.08 13.67
CA ARG A 160 2.45 -4.31 12.22
C ARG A 160 2.04 -5.74 11.91
N LEU A 161 1.21 -5.87 10.89
CA LEU A 161 0.87 -7.16 10.28
C LEU A 161 1.77 -7.35 9.06
N TRP A 162 2.47 -8.47 9.02
CA TRP A 162 3.34 -8.87 7.91
C TRP A 162 2.66 -10.02 7.18
N VAL A 163 2.47 -9.89 5.88
CA VAL A 163 1.84 -10.91 5.04
C VAL A 163 2.82 -11.29 3.96
N ALA A 164 3.19 -12.58 3.89
CA ALA A 164 4.09 -13.08 2.87
C ALA A 164 3.39 -13.06 1.51
N ILE A 165 4.13 -12.70 0.48
CA ILE A 165 3.60 -12.58 -0.88
C ILE A 165 4.29 -13.54 -1.85
N GLY A 166 3.54 -14.00 -2.83
CA GLY A 166 4.00 -14.89 -3.89
C GLY A 166 4.89 -14.18 -4.92
N HIS A 167 5.17 -14.89 -6.01
CA HIS A 167 5.91 -14.33 -7.14
C HIS A 167 5.07 -13.38 -7.98
N ASP A 168 3.77 -13.64 -8.09
CA ASP A 168 2.82 -12.78 -8.78
C ASP A 168 2.14 -11.85 -7.76
N GLU A 169 2.63 -10.61 -7.68
CA GLU A 169 2.08 -9.58 -6.79
C GLU A 169 0.78 -8.96 -7.31
N ASP A 170 0.47 -9.17 -8.59
CA ASP A 170 -0.71 -8.67 -9.26
C ASP A 170 -1.86 -9.69 -9.25
N ALA A 171 -1.59 -10.91 -8.76
CA ALA A 171 -2.62 -11.91 -8.51
C ALA A 171 -3.68 -11.37 -7.53
N PRO A 172 -4.98 -11.68 -7.73
CA PRO A 172 -6.07 -11.22 -6.86
C PRO A 172 -5.86 -11.54 -5.38
N LEU A 173 -5.27 -12.71 -5.08
CA LEU A 173 -4.80 -13.10 -3.76
C LEU A 173 -3.30 -13.43 -3.83
N PRO A 174 -2.40 -12.46 -3.66
CA PRO A 174 -0.97 -12.67 -3.85
C PRO A 174 -0.31 -13.25 -2.59
N PHE A 175 -1.07 -13.76 -1.62
CA PHE A 175 -0.54 -14.23 -0.36
C PHE A 175 0.10 -15.60 -0.52
N ALA A 176 1.35 -15.72 -0.08
CA ALA A 176 2.09 -16.96 -0.19
C ALA A 176 1.75 -17.92 0.96
N PRO A 177 1.66 -19.24 0.70
CA PRO A 177 1.44 -20.25 1.73
C PRO A 177 2.65 -20.45 2.65
N ARG A 178 3.81 -19.87 2.29
CA ARG A 178 5.08 -20.00 3.02
C ARG A 178 5.86 -18.68 2.90
N PRO A 179 6.79 -18.39 3.83
CA PRO A 179 7.71 -17.27 3.67
C PRO A 179 8.51 -17.40 2.37
N THR A 180 8.39 -16.42 1.48
CA THR A 180 9.18 -16.30 0.23
C THR A 180 10.39 -15.38 0.41
N GLY A 181 10.52 -14.77 1.60
CA GLY A 181 11.40 -13.62 1.81
C GLY A 181 10.77 -12.30 1.39
N ARG A 182 9.62 -12.31 0.72
CA ARG A 182 8.90 -11.10 0.29
C ARG A 182 7.68 -10.87 1.16
N TRP A 183 7.48 -9.64 1.60
CA TRP A 183 6.44 -9.28 2.56
C TRP A 183 5.78 -7.97 2.22
N TRP A 184 4.47 -7.92 2.37
CA TRP A 184 3.75 -6.67 2.60
C TRP A 184 3.55 -6.43 4.08
N VAL A 185 3.89 -5.23 4.51
CA VAL A 185 3.76 -4.79 5.89
C VAL A 185 2.63 -3.79 5.99
N PHE A 186 1.65 -4.10 6.82
CA PHE A 186 0.49 -3.28 7.06
C PHE A 186 0.55 -2.61 8.43
N ARG A 187 -0.03 -1.42 8.51
CA ARG A 187 -0.31 -0.72 9.77
C ARG A 187 -1.80 -0.73 10.06
N ARG A 188 -2.14 -0.86 11.33
CA ARG A 188 -3.51 -0.65 11.79
C ARG A 188 -3.87 0.84 11.66
N VAL A 189 -5.10 1.12 11.24
CA VAL A 189 -5.69 2.47 11.19
C VAL A 189 -7.09 2.43 11.80
N SER A 190 -7.62 3.60 12.18
CA SER A 190 -9.04 3.69 12.57
C SER A 190 -9.94 3.44 11.36
N ARG A 191 -11.18 2.99 11.60
CA ARG A 191 -12.20 2.81 10.57
C ARG A 191 -12.44 4.08 9.74
N SER A 192 -12.54 5.24 10.40
CA SER A 192 -12.72 6.54 9.73
C SER A 192 -11.56 6.87 8.80
N ARG A 193 -10.32 6.64 9.26
CA ARG A 193 -9.13 6.85 8.44
C ARG A 193 -9.05 5.85 7.30
N PHE A 194 -9.46 4.60 7.53
CA PHE A 194 -9.53 3.60 6.48
C PHE A 194 -10.48 4.02 5.36
N ALA A 195 -11.71 4.42 5.71
CA ALA A 195 -12.72 4.87 4.73
C ALA A 195 -12.22 6.06 3.89
N ALA A 196 -11.44 6.97 4.49
CA ALA A 196 -10.84 8.09 3.77
C ALA A 196 -9.68 7.69 2.83
N LEU A 197 -8.91 6.65 3.19
CA LEU A 197 -7.76 6.17 2.42
C LEU A 197 -8.14 5.13 1.35
N PHE A 198 -9.32 4.53 1.48
CA PHE A 198 -9.80 3.47 0.61
C PHE A 198 -11.21 3.80 0.10
N PRO A 199 -11.34 4.80 -0.80
CA PRO A 199 -12.63 5.14 -1.38
C PRO A 199 -13.07 4.00 -2.31
N ARG A 200 -14.16 3.33 -1.95
CA ARG A 200 -14.85 2.40 -2.87
C ARG A 200 -15.76 3.22 -3.76
N LEU A 201 -15.41 3.32 -5.03
CA LEU A 201 -16.21 3.97 -6.04
C LEU A 201 -16.79 2.89 -6.93
N CYS A 202 -18.11 2.91 -7.11
CA CYS A 202 -18.76 2.08 -8.10
C CYS A 202 -19.60 2.93 -9.03
N GLN A 203 -19.37 2.75 -10.33
CA GLN A 203 -20.23 3.28 -11.38
C GLN A 203 -20.88 2.08 -12.07
N PRO A 204 -22.22 1.91 -11.95
CA PRO A 204 -22.88 0.80 -12.63
C PRO A 204 -22.74 0.94 -14.15
N GLU A 205 -22.65 -0.20 -14.84
CA GLU A 205 -22.65 -0.28 -16.29
C GLU A 205 -24.03 -0.74 -16.79
N PRO A 206 -24.44 -0.44 -18.04
CA PRO A 206 -25.75 -0.86 -18.56
C PRO A 206 -26.03 -2.36 -18.42
N SER A 207 -24.99 -3.20 -18.48
CA SER A 207 -25.10 -4.66 -18.41
C SER A 207 -24.72 -5.24 -17.04
N ALA A 208 -24.31 -4.43 -16.06
CA ALA A 208 -23.81 -4.94 -14.79
C ALA A 208 -24.01 -3.96 -13.63
N SER A 209 -24.72 -4.43 -12.60
CA SER A 209 -24.83 -3.74 -11.33
C SER A 209 -23.60 -3.92 -10.47
N CYS A 210 -23.27 -2.87 -9.71
CA CYS A 210 -22.27 -2.89 -8.66
C CYS A 210 -22.42 -4.11 -7.74
N HIS A 211 -21.30 -4.67 -7.29
CA HIS A 211 -21.35 -5.67 -6.23
C HIS A 211 -21.89 -5.02 -4.96
N TRP A 212 -22.78 -5.69 -4.22
CA TRP A 212 -23.42 -5.11 -3.04
C TRP A 212 -22.39 -4.75 -1.94
N LEU A 213 -21.28 -5.50 -1.87
CA LEU A 213 -20.15 -5.20 -0.98
C LEU A 213 -19.44 -3.88 -1.28
N CYS A 214 -19.66 -3.26 -2.44
CA CYS A 214 -19.13 -1.92 -2.74
C CYS A 214 -19.72 -0.85 -1.81
N PHE A 215 -20.93 -1.09 -1.29
CA PHE A 215 -21.66 -0.15 -0.42
C PHE A 215 -21.76 -0.65 1.03
N ALA A 216 -21.51 -1.94 1.25
CA ALA A 216 -21.61 -2.52 2.58
C ALA A 216 -20.60 -1.88 3.55
N PRO A 217 -20.98 -1.64 4.81
CA PRO A 217 -20.00 -1.29 5.83
C PRO A 217 -18.92 -2.37 5.90
N LEU A 218 -17.67 -1.94 5.98
CA LEU A 218 -16.58 -2.85 6.27
C LEU A 218 -16.72 -3.35 7.72
N PRO A 219 -16.48 -4.66 7.96
CA PRO A 219 -16.56 -5.24 9.29
C PRO A 219 -15.63 -4.54 10.29
#